data_AF-A0A9Q9HUP2-F1
#
_entry.id   AF-A0A9Q9HUP2-F1
#
_cell.length_a   1.000
_cell.length_b   1.000
_cell.length_c   1.000
_cell.angle_alpha   90.00
_cell.angle_beta   90.00
_cell.angle_gamma   90.00
#
_symmetry.space_group_name_H-M   'P 1'
#
loop_
_entity.id
_entity.type
_entity.pdbx_description
1 polymer ?
#
loop_
_entity_poly.entity_id
_entity_poly.type
_entity_poly.pdbx_seq_one_letter_code
_entity_poly.pdbx_strand_id
1 'polypeptide(L)'
;MVLRFLIIGADHFFGGDSFPTSVQEELKLAFQLYWADLSASTSRLRTSLERVLDEEGIPRHVKDNKGKEKRCSLFQRIDIFEQTKKDADIAESMNALRVVGNLGTHGDAVTADDYFDLLDVYEDALAEIYDKKTEALKAKKAGLIALGKK
;
A
#
# COMPACT_ATOMS: atom_id res chain seq x y z
N MET A 1 13.74 3.62 12.25
CA MET A 1 13.99 3.02 10.93
C MET A 1 12.66 2.58 10.28
N VAL A 2 11.56 3.26 10.59
CA VAL A 2 10.20 2.72 10.79
C VAL A 2 9.22 3.66 10.07
N LEU A 3 8.94 3.49 8.77
CA LEU A 3 8.39 4.54 7.86
C LEU A 3 9.33 5.76 7.79
N ARG A 4 10.52 5.55 7.24
CA ARG A 4 11.76 6.15 7.77
C ARG A 4 11.75 7.68 7.94
N PHE A 5 11.58 8.09 9.21
CA PHE A 5 11.77 9.42 9.82
C PHE A 5 10.67 10.46 9.55
N LEU A 6 9.52 10.33 10.23
CA LEU A 6 8.42 11.30 10.23
C LEU A 6 7.83 11.52 8.81
N ILE A 7 6.57 11.86 8.75
CA ILE A 7 6.01 12.71 7.68
C ILE A 7 6.76 14.07 7.50
N ILE A 8 7.87 14.29 8.22
CA ILE A 8 8.60 15.56 8.38
C ILE A 8 10.08 15.43 7.96
N GLY A 9 10.60 14.24 7.64
CA GLY A 9 11.96 14.10 7.09
C GLY A 9 12.03 14.01 5.56
N ALA A 10 10.89 13.89 4.88
CA ALA A 10 10.82 13.43 3.49
C ALA A 10 11.15 14.51 2.44
N ASP A 11 10.99 15.80 2.74
CA ASP A 11 11.25 16.86 1.76
C ASP A 11 12.71 16.93 1.30
N HIS A 12 13.64 16.38 2.09
CA HIS A 12 15.08 16.63 1.90
C HIS A 12 15.81 15.56 1.08
N PHE A 13 15.23 14.39 0.82
CA PHE A 13 15.95 13.32 0.09
C PHE A 13 15.15 12.65 -1.04
N PHE A 14 13.82 12.64 -0.98
CA PHE A 14 12.95 12.11 -2.02
C PHE A 14 11.71 13.00 -2.08
N GLY A 15 11.60 13.86 -3.11
CA GLY A 15 10.57 14.90 -3.21
C GLY A 15 9.18 14.42 -2.77
N GLY A 16 8.52 15.22 -1.94
CA GLY A 16 7.30 14.92 -1.18
C GLY A 16 6.02 14.58 -1.97
N ASP A 17 6.15 14.05 -3.19
CA ASP A 17 5.07 13.67 -4.12
C ASP A 17 5.03 12.15 -4.38
N SER A 18 5.68 11.32 -3.55
CA SER A 18 5.92 9.90 -3.90
C SER A 18 4.70 8.99 -3.84
N PHE A 19 3.63 9.33 -3.10
CA PHE A 19 2.39 8.53 -3.08
C PHE A 19 1.15 9.40 -2.83
N PRO A 20 -0.06 8.97 -3.27
CA PRO A 20 -1.27 9.80 -3.24
C PRO A 20 -1.64 10.33 -1.85
N THR A 21 -2.13 11.57 -1.76
CA THR A 21 -2.52 12.22 -0.50
C THR A 21 -3.53 11.40 0.30
N SER A 22 -4.48 10.77 -0.39
CA SER A 22 -5.49 9.89 0.20
C SER A 22 -4.88 8.73 1.00
N VAL A 23 -3.80 8.14 0.50
CA VAL A 23 -3.04 7.07 1.16
C VAL A 23 -2.27 7.62 2.37
N GLN A 24 -1.62 8.77 2.20
CA GLN A 24 -0.82 9.44 3.26
C GLN A 24 -1.67 9.83 4.47
N GLU A 25 -2.87 10.34 4.25
CA GLU A 25 -3.77 10.78 5.32
C GLU A 25 -4.19 9.61 6.23
N GLU A 26 -4.52 8.45 5.65
CA GLU A 26 -4.89 7.27 6.43
C GLU A 26 -3.67 6.68 7.17
N LEU A 27 -2.47 6.71 6.57
CA LEU A 27 -1.24 6.33 7.26
C LEU A 27 -0.98 7.23 8.48
N LYS A 28 -1.09 8.56 8.32
CA LYS A 28 -0.97 9.53 9.42
C LYS A 28 -1.92 9.19 10.57
N LEU A 29 -3.19 8.91 10.25
CA LEU A 29 -4.20 8.54 11.23
C LEU A 29 -3.88 7.20 11.92
N ALA A 30 -3.40 6.20 11.17
CA ALA A 30 -2.97 4.92 11.74
C ALA A 30 -1.91 5.12 12.82
N PHE A 31 -0.85 5.88 12.51
CA PHE A 31 0.23 6.15 13.46
C PHE A 31 -0.22 6.94 14.69
N GLN A 32 -1.12 7.92 14.52
CA GLN A 32 -1.67 8.67 15.65
C GLN A 32 -2.47 7.76 16.60
N LEU A 33 -3.20 6.80 16.05
CA LEU A 33 -4.03 5.89 16.83
C LEU A 33 -3.23 4.77 17.49
N TYR A 34 -2.09 4.36 16.95
CA TYR A 34 -1.30 3.23 17.45
C TYR A 34 -1.11 3.23 18.97
N TRP A 35 -0.80 4.39 19.55
CA TRP A 35 -0.53 4.52 20.99
C TRP A 35 -1.78 4.46 21.87
N ALA A 36 -2.93 4.83 21.33
CA ALA A 36 -4.19 4.93 22.08
C ALA A 36 -5.08 3.71 21.84
N ASP A 37 -5.05 3.16 20.63
CA ASP A 37 -5.91 2.10 20.14
C ASP A 37 -5.28 1.40 18.92
N LEU A 38 -4.64 0.26 19.17
CA LEU A 38 -4.02 -0.57 18.14
C LEU A 38 -5.05 -1.13 17.13
N SER A 39 -6.27 -1.42 17.58
CA SER A 39 -7.36 -1.92 16.72
C SER A 39 -7.80 -0.84 15.73
N ALA A 40 -7.99 0.39 16.21
CA ALA A 40 -8.30 1.52 15.35
C ALA A 40 -7.13 1.85 14.40
N SER A 41 -5.88 1.68 14.87
CA SER A 41 -4.69 1.87 14.04
C SER A 41 -4.61 0.89 12.87
N THR A 42 -4.75 -0.41 13.13
CA THR A 42 -4.76 -1.46 12.07
C THR A 42 -5.91 -1.26 11.08
N SER A 43 -7.07 -0.80 11.55
CA SER A 43 -8.22 -0.44 10.70
C SER A 43 -7.89 0.71 9.74
N ARG A 44 -7.07 1.67 10.17
CA ARG A 44 -6.59 2.76 9.30
C ARG A 44 -5.58 2.29 8.26
N LEU A 45 -4.68 1.36 8.60
CA LEU A 45 -3.81 0.72 7.60
C LEU A 45 -4.62 0.01 6.52
N ARG A 46 -5.66 -0.73 6.92
CA ARG A 46 -6.59 -1.35 5.96
C ARG A 46 -7.29 -0.32 5.07
N THR A 47 -7.73 0.80 5.66
CA THR A 47 -8.37 1.88 4.89
C THR A 47 -7.39 2.52 3.91
N SER A 48 -6.13 2.70 4.31
CA SER A 48 -5.04 3.14 3.43
C SER A 48 -4.88 2.22 2.22
N LEU A 49 -4.88 0.90 2.43
CA LEU A 49 -4.85 -0.08 1.31
C LEU A 49 -6.08 0.05 0.39
N GLU A 50 -7.26 0.32 0.94
CA GLU A 50 -8.45 0.60 0.11
C GLU A 50 -8.26 1.85 -0.76
N ARG A 51 -7.51 2.87 -0.28
CA ARG A 51 -7.12 4.05 -1.08
C ARG A 51 -6.12 3.71 -2.17
N VAL A 52 -5.11 2.88 -1.88
CA VAL A 52 -4.17 2.39 -2.91
C VAL A 52 -4.94 1.75 -4.06
N LEU A 53 -5.89 0.86 -3.75
CA LEU A 53 -6.73 0.22 -4.77
C LEU A 53 -7.63 1.21 -5.54
N ASP A 54 -8.07 2.30 -4.90
CA ASP A 54 -8.82 3.36 -5.58
C ASP A 54 -7.93 4.10 -6.60
N GLU A 55 -6.72 4.46 -6.19
CA GLU A 55 -5.72 5.18 -7.00
C GLU A 55 -5.23 4.32 -8.17
N GLU A 56 -5.11 3.00 -7.96
CA GLU A 56 -4.78 2.03 -9.00
C GLU A 56 -5.96 1.71 -9.95
N GLY A 57 -7.11 2.36 -9.76
CA GLY A 57 -8.28 2.24 -10.62
C GLY A 57 -9.07 0.95 -10.45
N ILE A 58 -8.90 0.25 -9.32
CA ILE A 58 -9.57 -1.02 -9.06
C ILE A 58 -11.02 -0.77 -8.64
N PRO A 59 -12.01 -1.33 -9.35
CA PRO A 59 -13.41 -1.01 -9.15
C PRO A 59 -13.91 -1.39 -7.75
N ARG A 60 -14.77 -0.54 -7.17
CA ARG A 60 -15.46 -0.82 -5.90
C ARG A 60 -16.71 -1.67 -6.08
N HIS A 61 -17.25 -1.73 -7.29
CA HIS A 61 -18.44 -2.49 -7.62
C HIS A 61 -18.24 -3.29 -8.91
N VAL A 62 -18.78 -4.51 -8.92
CA VAL A 62 -18.81 -5.38 -10.09
C VAL A 62 -20.24 -5.84 -10.34
N LYS A 63 -20.54 -6.21 -11.58
CA LYS A 63 -21.81 -6.87 -11.90
C LYS A 63 -21.74 -8.33 -11.47
N ASP A 64 -22.75 -8.80 -10.75
CA ASP A 64 -22.92 -10.22 -10.47
C ASP A 64 -23.38 -10.99 -11.73
N ASN A 65 -23.47 -12.31 -11.61
CA ASN A 65 -23.95 -13.18 -12.71
C ASN A 65 -25.40 -12.88 -13.16
N LYS A 66 -26.13 -12.06 -12.41
CA LYS A 66 -27.50 -11.61 -12.71
C LYS A 66 -27.53 -10.16 -13.21
N GLY A 67 -26.36 -9.55 -13.46
CA GLY A 67 -26.21 -8.19 -13.95
C GLY A 67 -26.44 -7.10 -12.89
N LYS A 68 -26.64 -7.46 -11.62
CA LYS A 68 -26.82 -6.49 -10.53
C LYS A 68 -25.49 -5.98 -10.02
N GLU A 69 -25.43 -4.70 -9.72
CA GLU A 69 -24.25 -4.09 -9.12
C GLU A 69 -24.06 -4.56 -7.68
N LYS A 70 -22.87 -5.09 -7.37
CA LYS A 70 -22.48 -5.58 -6.06
C LYS A 70 -21.18 -4.94 -5.63
N ARG A 71 -21.12 -4.45 -4.40
CA ARG A 71 -19.88 -3.93 -3.81
C ARG A 71 -18.86 -5.06 -3.63
N CYS A 72 -17.63 -4.82 -4.06
CA CYS A 72 -16.52 -5.74 -3.89
C CYS A 72 -16.04 -5.74 -2.44
N SER A 73 -15.70 -6.90 -1.92
CA SER A 73 -14.90 -7.01 -0.71
C SER A 73 -13.45 -6.58 -1.00
N LEU A 74 -12.69 -6.25 0.05
CA LEU A 74 -11.26 -5.94 -0.10
C LEU A 74 -10.49 -7.10 -0.75
N PHE A 75 -10.78 -8.34 -0.34
CA PHE A 75 -10.22 -9.54 -0.96
C PHE A 75 -10.47 -9.57 -2.47
N GLN A 76 -11.72 -9.37 -2.90
CA GLN A 76 -12.06 -9.35 -4.33
C GLN A 76 -11.35 -8.22 -5.08
N ARG A 77 -11.14 -7.06 -4.44
CA ARG A 77 -10.39 -5.96 -5.07
C ARG A 77 -8.91 -6.32 -5.22
N ILE A 78 -8.31 -7.02 -4.25
CA ILE A 78 -6.93 -7.50 -4.35
C ILE A 78 -6.80 -8.54 -5.48
N ASP A 79 -7.75 -9.47 -5.60
CA ASP A 79 -7.74 -10.44 -6.72
C ASP A 79 -7.82 -9.73 -8.09
N ILE A 80 -8.66 -8.69 -8.19
CA ILE A 80 -8.77 -7.88 -9.43
C ILE A 80 -7.46 -7.12 -9.68
N PHE A 81 -6.83 -6.58 -8.63
CA PHE A 81 -5.53 -5.91 -8.73
C PHE A 81 -4.46 -6.87 -9.29
N GLU A 82 -4.32 -8.06 -8.70
CA GLU A 82 -3.38 -9.08 -9.13
C GLU A 82 -3.58 -9.43 -10.61
N GLN A 83 -4.83 -9.66 -11.03
CA GLN A 83 -5.16 -10.00 -12.42
C GLN A 83 -4.87 -8.85 -13.38
N THR A 84 -5.06 -7.59 -12.94
CA THR A 84 -4.90 -6.40 -13.77
C THR A 84 -3.42 -6.01 -13.92
N LYS A 85 -2.66 -6.05 -12.83
CA LYS A 85 -1.26 -5.62 -12.77
C LYS A 85 -0.29 -6.77 -13.04
N LYS A 86 -0.74 -8.02 -12.91
CA LYS A 86 0.06 -9.25 -13.01
C LYS A 86 1.20 -9.27 -12.00
N ASP A 87 0.89 -8.85 -10.79
CA ASP A 87 1.84 -8.72 -9.69
C ASP A 87 1.34 -9.47 -8.46
N ALA A 88 1.76 -10.73 -8.36
CA ALA A 88 1.34 -11.63 -7.29
C ALA A 88 2.00 -11.31 -5.94
N ASP A 89 3.21 -10.76 -5.96
CA ASP A 89 3.97 -10.46 -4.75
C ASP A 89 3.37 -9.26 -4.01
N ILE A 90 3.02 -8.20 -4.74
CA ILE A 90 2.28 -7.07 -4.20
C ILE A 90 0.90 -7.52 -3.72
N ALA A 91 0.21 -8.40 -4.45
CA ALA A 91 -1.10 -8.92 -4.04
C ALA A 91 -1.03 -9.78 -2.75
N GLU A 92 0.05 -10.53 -2.55
CA GLU A 92 0.32 -11.28 -1.32
C GLU A 92 0.56 -10.31 -0.16
N SER A 93 1.36 -9.26 -0.37
CA SER A 93 1.56 -8.17 0.59
C SER A 93 0.24 -7.51 0.99
N MET A 94 -0.61 -7.15 0.01
CA MET A 94 -1.95 -6.60 0.28
C MET A 94 -2.86 -7.58 1.06
N ASN A 95 -2.73 -8.88 0.83
CA ASN A 95 -3.47 -9.89 1.58
C ASN A 95 -2.99 -10.01 3.04
N ALA A 96 -1.68 -9.91 3.30
CA ALA A 96 -1.15 -9.84 4.66
C ALA A 96 -1.78 -8.66 5.43
N LEU A 97 -1.82 -7.48 4.81
CA LEU A 97 -2.51 -6.29 5.34
C LEU A 97 -3.99 -6.54 5.63
N ARG A 98 -4.70 -7.16 4.69
CA ARG A 98 -6.12 -7.49 4.87
C ARG A 98 -6.34 -8.42 6.07
N VAL A 99 -5.47 -9.41 6.27
CA VAL A 99 -5.58 -10.37 7.38
C VAL A 99 -5.36 -9.68 8.70
N VAL A 100 -4.24 -8.97 8.89
CA VAL A 100 -3.94 -8.28 10.16
C VAL A 100 -4.97 -7.18 10.45
N GLY A 101 -5.35 -6.40 9.43
CA GLY A 101 -6.38 -5.38 9.56
C GLY A 101 -7.74 -5.94 10.01
N ASN A 102 -8.11 -7.13 9.54
CA ASN A 102 -9.34 -7.80 9.97
C ASN A 102 -9.25 -8.28 11.43
N LEU A 103 -8.14 -8.93 11.81
CA LEU A 103 -7.89 -9.43 13.17
C LEU A 103 -7.95 -8.30 14.19
N GLY A 104 -7.33 -7.15 13.88
CA GLY A 104 -7.33 -5.99 14.74
C GLY A 104 -8.74 -5.51 15.10
N THR A 105 -9.68 -5.48 14.15
CA THR A 105 -11.07 -5.04 14.40
C THR A 105 -11.87 -5.93 15.34
N HIS A 106 -11.55 -7.23 15.42
CA HIS A 106 -12.32 -8.19 16.21
C HIS A 106 -11.79 -8.38 17.63
N GLY A 107 -10.78 -7.61 18.03
CA GLY A 107 -10.12 -7.77 19.33
C GLY A 107 -9.27 -9.03 19.41
N ASP A 108 -8.97 -9.65 18.26
CA ASP A 108 -7.98 -10.71 18.17
C ASP A 108 -6.60 -10.11 18.52
N ALA A 109 -5.74 -10.92 19.13
CA ALA A 109 -4.45 -10.46 19.65
C ALA A 109 -3.46 -10.16 18.52
N VAL A 110 -3.59 -8.98 17.89
CA VAL A 110 -2.51 -8.37 17.09
C VAL A 110 -1.47 -7.83 18.07
N THR A 111 -0.25 -8.33 18.00
CA THR A 111 0.85 -7.83 18.82
C THR A 111 1.48 -6.57 18.20
N ALA A 112 2.31 -5.88 18.98
CA ALA A 112 3.09 -4.76 18.44
C ALA A 112 4.06 -5.23 17.34
N ASP A 113 4.63 -6.42 17.48
CA ASP A 113 5.55 -7.00 16.49
C ASP A 113 4.80 -7.29 15.19
N ASP A 114 3.63 -7.93 15.24
CA ASP A 114 2.78 -8.14 14.04
C ASP A 114 2.44 -6.83 13.33
N TYR A 115 2.21 -5.76 14.10
CA TYR A 115 1.90 -4.44 13.56
C TYR A 115 3.10 -3.80 12.84
N PHE A 116 4.29 -3.90 13.41
CA PHE A 116 5.49 -3.34 12.79
C PHE A 116 5.97 -4.17 11.60
N ASP A 117 5.86 -5.50 11.66
CA ASP A 117 6.11 -6.38 10.51
C ASP A 117 5.14 -6.04 9.36
N LEU A 118 3.87 -5.77 9.67
CA LEU A 118 2.89 -5.32 8.68
C LEU A 118 3.28 -3.98 8.05
N LEU A 119 3.79 -3.04 8.84
CA LEU A 119 4.25 -1.74 8.33
C LEU A 119 5.45 -1.89 7.39
N ASP A 120 6.39 -2.78 7.70
CA ASP A 120 7.54 -3.05 6.84
C ASP A 120 7.10 -3.63 5.48
N VAL A 121 6.19 -4.61 5.50
CA VAL A 121 5.57 -5.17 4.29
C VAL A 121 4.82 -4.09 3.49
N TYR A 122 4.09 -3.21 4.17
CA TYR A 122 3.34 -2.16 3.49
C TYR A 122 4.23 -1.07 2.90
N GLU A 123 5.30 -0.68 3.60
CA GLU A 123 6.29 0.29 3.12
C GLU A 123 6.93 -0.20 1.82
N ASP A 124 7.31 -1.48 1.76
CA ASP A 124 7.88 -2.10 0.57
C ASP A 124 6.88 -2.12 -0.60
N ALA A 125 5.66 -2.60 -0.37
CA ALA A 125 4.60 -2.61 -1.39
C ALA A 125 4.29 -1.20 -1.94
N LEU A 126 4.23 -0.18 -1.08
CA LEU A 126 4.01 1.20 -1.52
C LEU A 126 5.20 1.76 -2.33
N ALA A 127 6.42 1.38 -1.95
CA ALA A 127 7.60 1.74 -2.71
C ALA A 127 7.59 1.08 -4.10
N GLU A 128 7.19 -0.18 -4.22
CA GLU A 128 7.09 -0.84 -5.52
C GLU A 128 6.00 -0.24 -6.42
N ILE A 129 4.84 0.09 -5.85
CA ILE A 129 3.72 0.69 -6.60
C ILE A 129 4.06 2.10 -7.07
N TYR A 130 4.65 2.94 -6.20
CA TYR A 130 4.75 4.38 -6.47
C TYR A 130 6.16 4.93 -6.63
N ASP A 131 7.23 4.24 -6.21
CA ASP A 131 8.59 4.74 -6.36
C ASP A 131 9.10 4.59 -7.81
N LYS A 132 8.93 5.67 -8.59
CA LYS A 132 9.45 5.79 -9.96
C LYS A 132 10.97 5.84 -10.05
N LYS A 133 11.70 5.82 -8.92
CA LYS A 133 13.16 5.85 -8.87
C LYS A 133 13.79 4.68 -9.60
N THR A 134 13.18 3.48 -9.55
CA THR A 134 13.67 2.31 -10.28
C THR A 134 13.61 2.52 -11.80
N GLU A 135 12.53 3.08 -12.31
CA GLU A 135 12.38 3.41 -13.74
C GLU A 135 13.29 4.56 -14.17
N ALA A 136 13.42 5.61 -13.36
CA ALA A 136 14.34 6.71 -13.62
C ALA A 136 15.81 6.24 -13.65
N LEU A 137 16.18 5.30 -12.77
CA LEU A 137 17.52 4.70 -12.76
C LEU A 137 17.74 3.75 -13.95
N LYS A 138 16.73 2.95 -14.34
CA LYS A 138 16.80 2.12 -15.57
C LYS A 138 17.04 3.00 -16.80
N ALA A 139 16.30 4.09 -16.95
CA ALA A 139 16.48 5.05 -18.06
C ALA A 139 17.90 5.66 -18.06
N LYS A 140 18.40 6.08 -16.90
CA LYS A 140 19.78 6.59 -16.76
C LYS A 140 20.83 5.53 -17.13
N LYS A 141 20.69 4.30 -16.64
CA LYS A 141 21.58 3.17 -16.96
C LYS A 141 21.60 2.87 -18.46
N ALA A 142 20.43 2.84 -19.11
CA ALA A 142 20.32 2.63 -20.55
C ALA A 142 21.05 3.75 -21.33
N GLY A 143 20.91 5.01 -20.90
CA GLY A 143 21.64 6.14 -21.47
C GLY A 143 23.16 5.99 -21.35
N LEU A 144 23.67 5.54 -20.19
CA LEU A 144 25.10 5.32 -19.99
C LEU A 144 25.65 4.18 -20.86
N ILE A 145 24.93 3.06 -20.99
CA ILE A 145 25.34 1.93 -21.85
C ILE A 145 25.40 2.35 -23.32
N ALA A 146 24.48 3.23 -23.77
CA ALA A 146 24.46 3.72 -25.14
C ALA A 146 25.69 4.57 -25.51
N LEU A 147 26.39 5.17 -24.53
CA LEU A 147 27.63 5.91 -24.77
C LEU A 147 28.78 5.02 -25.26
N GLY A 148 28.83 3.76 -24.81
CA GLY A 148 29.87 2.80 -25.21
C GLY A 148 29.65 2.14 -26.57
N LYS A 149 28.60 2.52 -27.30
CA LYS A 149 28.27 1.99 -28.63
C LYS A 149 28.50 3.00 -29.77
N LYS A 150 29.04 4.18 -29.46
CA LYS A 150 29.54 5.16 -30.45
C LYS A 150 31.02 4.93 -30.70
#